data_AF-A0A4Q2U030-F1
#
_entry.id   AF-A0A4Q2U030-F1
#
_cell.length_a   1.000
_cell.length_b   1.000
_cell.length_c   1.000
_cell.angle_alpha   90.00
_cell.angle_beta   90.00
_cell.angle_gamma   90.00
#
_symmetry.space_group_name_H-M   'P 1'
#
loop_
_entity.id
_entity.type
_entity.pdbx_description
1 polymer ?
#
loop_
_entity_poly.entity_id
_entity_poly.type
_entity_poly.pdbx_seq_one_letter_code
_entity_poly.pdbx_strand_id
1 'polypeptide(L)' 'MPRTRVFLSTCHLDHDSQSNAADNLAALCQRCHFLHDAPEHRKRRAVTVRARRACGDLFEGPYV' A
#
# COMPACT_ATOMS: atom_id res chain seq x y z
N MET A 1 20.39 -16.34 22.87
CA MET A 1 19.49 -15.39 22.16
C MET A 1 19.06 -16.02 20.85
N PRO A 2 17.76 -16.08 20.53
CA PRO A 2 17.31 -16.55 19.23
C PRO A 2 17.73 -15.56 18.13
N ARG A 3 18.17 -16.07 16.98
CA ARG A 3 18.39 -15.27 15.77
C ARG A 3 17.15 -15.35 14.89
N THR A 4 16.61 -14.21 14.50
CA THR A 4 15.49 -14.15 13.54
C THR A 4 16.05 -14.00 12.14
N ARG A 5 15.64 -14.90 11.23
CA ARG A 5 15.96 -14.79 9.80
C ARG A 5 15.11 -13.69 9.19
N VAL A 6 15.73 -12.75 8.49
CA VAL A 6 15.06 -11.63 7.82
C VAL A 6 15.26 -11.77 6.32
N PHE A 7 14.17 -11.63 5.57
CA PHE A 7 14.19 -11.60 4.10
C PHE A 7 14.01 -10.16 3.63
N LEU A 8 14.77 -9.79 2.60
CA LEU A 8 14.68 -8.50 1.94
C LEU A 8 13.94 -8.66 0.61
N SER A 9 13.16 -7.65 0.26
CA SER A 9 12.50 -7.48 -1.03
C SER A 9 12.87 -6.13 -1.62
N THR A 10 12.88 -6.05 -2.96
CA THR A 10 12.99 -4.77 -3.68
C THR A 10 11.71 -3.96 -3.50
N CYS A 11 11.85 -2.65 -3.27
CA CYS A 11 10.78 -1.69 -3.06
C CYS A 11 11.04 -0.44 -3.92
N HIS A 12 10.02 0.02 -4.64
CA HIS A 12 10.00 1.31 -5.33
C HIS A 12 9.64 2.42 -4.34
N LEU A 13 10.53 3.41 -4.16
CA LEU A 13 10.39 4.46 -3.14
C LEU A 13 9.27 5.46 -3.46
N ASP A 14 8.92 5.61 -4.74
CA ASP A 14 7.84 6.46 -5.24
C ASP A 14 6.50 5.72 -5.39
N HIS A 15 6.43 4.44 -5.01
CA HIS A 15 5.26 3.55 -5.17
C HIS A 15 4.82 3.31 -6.63
N ASP A 16 5.61 3.71 -7.64
CA ASP A 16 5.37 3.45 -9.05
C ASP A 16 6.26 2.32 -9.57
N SER A 17 5.63 1.19 -9.91
CA SER A 17 6.32 0.00 -10.43
C SER A 17 7.04 0.23 -11.77
N GLN A 18 6.73 1.31 -12.49
CA GLN A 18 7.36 1.63 -13.77
C GLN A 18 8.66 2.44 -13.60
N SER A 19 8.87 3.06 -12.44
CA SER A 19 10.02 3.93 -12.14
C SER A 19 11.23 3.10 -11.70
N ASN A 20 11.97 2.54 -12.68
CA ASN A 20 13.04 1.56 -12.43
C ASN A 20 14.45 2.17 -12.30
N ALA A 21 14.55 3.46 -11.99
CA ALA A 21 15.83 4.11 -11.75
C ALA A 21 16.47 3.54 -10.46
N ALA A 22 17.79 3.33 -10.47
CA ALA A 22 18.48 2.65 -9.38
C ALA A 22 18.39 3.39 -8.04
N ASP A 23 18.27 4.72 -8.07
CA ASP A 23 18.05 5.59 -6.91
C ASP A 23 16.63 5.52 -6.34
N ASN A 24 15.66 5.03 -7.12
CA ASN A 24 14.28 4.78 -6.70
C ASN A 24 14.07 3.38 -6.09
N LEU A 25 15.06 2.48 -6.17
CA LEU A 25 14.94 1.11 -5.68
C LEU A 25 15.67 0.93 -4.34
N ALA A 26 14.97 0.38 -3.35
CA ALA A 26 15.54 0.04 -2.05
C ALA A 26 15.31 -1.44 -1.69
N ALA A 27 16.27 -2.05 -0.99
CA ALA A 27 16.10 -3.38 -0.40
C ALA A 27 15.57 -3.24 1.04
N LEU A 28 14.29 -3.56 1.25
CA LEU A 28 13.63 -3.45 2.54
C LEU A 28 13.25 -4.81 3.10
N CYS A 29 13.32 -4.98 4.42
CA CYS A 29 12.75 -6.15 5.07
C CYS A 29 11.22 -6.06 5.07
N GLN A 30 10.54 -7.19 5.28
CA GLN A 30 9.07 -7.25 5.31
C GLN A 30 8.42 -6.16 6.20
N ARG A 31 8.95 -5.92 7.41
CA ARG A 31 8.42 -4.88 8.31
C ARG A 31 8.61 -3.48 7.75
N CYS A 32 9.81 -3.15 7.28
CA CYS A 32 10.12 -1.83 6.75
C CYS A 32 9.33 -1.56 5.46
N HIS A 33 9.17 -2.58 4.61
CA HIS A 33 8.39 -2.50 3.39
C HIS A 33 6.92 -2.17 3.70
N PHE A 34 6.29 -2.92 4.63
CA PHE A 34 4.91 -2.61 5.05
C PHE A 34 4.72 -1.23 5.65
N LEU A 35 5.70 -0.73 6.42
CA LEU A 35 5.63 0.63 6.96
C LEU A 35 5.72 1.69 5.87
N HIS A 36 6.58 1.47 4.87
CA HIS A 36 6.72 2.36 3.72
C HIS A 36 5.43 2.39 2.87
N ASP A 37 4.78 1.24 2.66
CA ASP A 37 3.57 1.14 1.84
C ASP A 37 2.27 1.58 2.55
N ALA A 38 2.29 1.66 3.88
CA ALA A 38 1.09 1.93 4.68
C ALA A 38 0.31 3.20 4.30
N PRO A 39 0.94 4.35 3.94
CA PRO A 39 0.20 5.52 3.46
C PRO A 39 -0.50 5.26 2.13
N GLU A 40 0.19 4.63 1.18
CA GLU A 40 -0.35 4.34 -0.16
C GLU A 40 -1.49 3.31 -0.09
N HIS A 41 -1.32 2.26 0.73
CA HIS A 41 -2.38 1.29 1.01
C HIS A 41 -3.62 1.95 1.63
N ARG A 42 -3.45 2.92 2.54
CA ARG A 42 -4.57 3.68 3.10
C ARG A 42 -5.32 4.48 2.03
N LYS A 43 -4.60 5.14 1.11
CA LYS A 43 -5.22 5.86 -0.02
C LYS A 43 -6.02 4.91 -0.92
N ARG A 44 -5.40 3.82 -1.38
CA ARG A 44 -6.06 2.81 -2.22
C ARG A 44 -7.28 2.21 -1.53
N ARG A 45 -7.17 1.85 -0.25
CA ARG A 45 -8.30 1.34 0.55
C ARG A 45 -9.44 2.34 0.62
N ALA A 46 -9.16 3.63 0.82
CA ALA A 46 -10.19 4.65 0.85
C ALA A 46 -10.96 4.75 -0.48
N VAL A 47 -10.24 4.71 -1.62
CA VAL A 47 -10.84 4.70 -2.96
C VAL A 47 -11.71 3.46 -3.14
N THR A 48 -11.19 2.27 -2.82
CA THR A 48 -11.95 1.01 -2.93
C THR A 48 -13.22 1.02 -2.08
N VAL A 49 -13.14 1.52 -0.84
CA VAL A 49 -14.31 1.61 0.05
C VAL A 49 -15.36 2.55 -0.52
N ARG A 50 -14.97 3.73 -1.04
CA ARG A 50 -15.90 4.66 -1.68
C ARG A 50 -16.52 4.07 -2.96
N ALA A 51 -15.73 3.41 -3.79
CA ALA A 51 -16.22 2.79 -5.01
C ALA A 51 -17.29 1.73 -4.74
N ARG A 52 -17.09 0.89 -3.70
CA ARG A 52 -18.08 -0.12 -3.26
C ARG A 52 -19.40 0.48 -2.77
N ARG A 53 -19.35 1.73 -2.33
CA ARG A 53 -20.41 2.47 -1.68
C ARG A 53 -21.19 3.38 -2.64
N ALA A 54 -20.65 3.61 -3.84
CA ALA A 54 -21.14 4.59 -4.79
C ALA A 54 -22.61 4.43 -5.20
N CYS A 55 -23.11 3.20 -5.41
CA CYS A 55 -24.52 3.00 -5.78
C CYS A 55 -25.47 3.40 -4.65
N GLY A 56 -25.17 3.01 -3.41
CA GLY A 56 -25.97 3.37 -2.24
C GLY A 56 -25.93 4.88 -1.97
N ASP A 57 -24.75 5.50 -2.08
CA ASP A 57 -24.60 6.95 -1.98
C ASP A 57 -25.45 7.71 -3.02
N LEU A 58 -25.62 7.15 -4.23
CA LEU A 58 -26.35 7.79 -5.31
C LEU A 58 -27.87 7.58 -5.24
N PHE A 59 -28.34 6.41 -4.79
CA PHE A 59 -29.74 6.01 -4.92
C PHE A 59 -30.46 5.72 -3.59
N GLU A 60 -29.75 5.32 -2.53
CA GLU A 60 -30.36 4.73 -1.32
C GLU A 60 -30.23 5.62 -0.08
N GLY A 61 -29.42 6.69 -0.12
CA GLY A 61 -29.21 7.59 1.02
C GLY A 61 -28.27 7.00 2.10
N PRO A 62 -28.10 7.65 3.26
CA PRO A 62 -27.12 7.22 4.26
C PRO A 62 -27.48 5.84 4.81
N TYR A 63 -26.70 4.84 4.38
CA TYR A 63 -26.71 3.42 4.74
C TYR A 63 -27.63 3.08 5.92
N VAL A 64 -28.83 2.56 5.62
CA VAL A 64 -29.69 1.86 6.58
C VAL A 64 -29.18 0.46 6.88
#